data_AF-A0AAV2ANF3-F1
#
_entry.id   AF-A0AAV2ANF3-F1
#
_cell.length_a   1.000
_cell.length_b   1.000
_cell.length_c   1.000
_cell.angle_alpha   90.00
_cell.angle_beta   90.00
_cell.angle_gamma   90.00
#
_symmetry.space_group_name_H-M   'P 1'
#
loop_
_entity.id
_entity.type
_entity.pdbx_description
1 polymer ?
#
loop_
_entity_poly.entity_id
_entity_poly.type
_entity_poly.pdbx_seq_one_letter_code
_entity_poly.pdbx_strand_id
1 'polypeptide(L)'
;MHRYISFLLLVFVISFAFANGDDDDEYPGRGDRPCDYDRAEARAAMVIGNYIPQCDENGYYQKFQCINSNGECYCADADGDYLKAAEEPEECE
;
A
#
# COMPACT_ATOMS: atom_id res chain seq x y z
N MET A 1 22.08 -34.99 32.15
CA MET A 1 21.13 -35.30 31.06
C MET A 1 19.98 -34.29 30.95
N HIS A 2 19.47 -33.74 32.07
CA HIS A 2 18.36 -32.78 32.09
C HIS A 2 18.62 -31.44 31.35
N ARG A 3 19.87 -30.95 31.36
CA ARG A 3 20.27 -29.70 30.67
C ARG A 3 20.25 -29.85 29.14
N TYR A 4 20.56 -31.04 28.63
CA TYR A 4 20.51 -31.34 27.18
C TYR A 4 19.09 -31.54 26.68
N ILE A 5 18.21 -32.18 27.46
CA ILE A 5 16.77 -32.30 27.13
C ILE A 5 16.12 -30.91 27.08
N SER A 6 16.44 -30.05 28.04
CA SER A 6 15.96 -28.66 28.03
C SER A 6 16.48 -27.87 26.82
N PHE A 7 17.74 -28.06 26.43
CA PHE A 7 18.31 -27.41 25.24
C PHE A 7 17.67 -27.94 23.95
N LEU A 8 17.44 -29.25 23.84
CA LEU A 8 16.79 -29.86 22.68
C LEU A 8 15.34 -29.43 22.55
N LEU A 9 14.59 -29.32 23.65
CA LEU A 9 13.23 -28.78 23.65
C LEU A 9 13.21 -27.30 23.25
N LEU A 10 14.17 -26.49 23.73
CA LEU A 10 14.29 -25.08 23.34
C LEU A 10 14.62 -24.94 21.84
N VAL A 11 15.53 -25.75 21.31
CA VAL A 11 15.84 -25.78 19.87
C VAL A 11 14.63 -26.24 19.07
N PHE A 12 13.86 -27.22 19.55
CA PHE A 12 12.63 -27.67 18.90
C PHE A 12 11.57 -26.55 18.90
N VAL A 13 11.36 -25.85 20.01
CA VAL A 13 10.41 -24.72 20.08
C VAL A 13 10.82 -23.59 19.13
N ILE A 14 12.12 -23.28 19.06
CA ILE A 14 12.65 -22.26 18.14
C ILE A 14 12.47 -22.71 16.68
N SER A 15 12.78 -23.96 16.34
CA SER A 15 12.54 -24.51 14.99
C SER A 15 11.06 -24.60 14.63
N PHE A 16 10.16 -24.89 15.59
CA PHE A 16 8.71 -24.88 15.37
C PHE A 16 8.18 -23.45 15.18
N ALA A 17 8.72 -22.46 15.90
CA ALA A 17 8.41 -21.05 15.66
C ALA A 17 8.84 -20.58 14.26
N PHE A 18 9.93 -21.15 13.71
CA PHE A 18 10.39 -20.83 12.35
C PHE A 18 9.78 -21.74 11.25
N ALA A 19 9.13 -22.85 11.60
CA ALA A 19 8.53 -23.80 10.66
C ALA A 19 7.01 -23.60 10.48
N ASN A 20 6.38 -22.78 11.33
CA ASN A 20 5.14 -22.13 10.94
C ASN A 20 5.55 -20.94 10.07
N GLY A 21 5.68 -21.18 8.77
CA GLY A 21 5.71 -20.09 7.80
C GLY A 21 4.41 -19.33 7.92
N ASP A 22 4.43 -18.23 8.65
CA ASP A 22 3.45 -17.15 8.49
C ASP A 22 3.82 -16.43 7.18
N ASP A 23 3.63 -17.11 6.04
CA ASP A 23 3.48 -16.45 4.75
C ASP A 23 2.09 -15.80 4.72
N ASP A 24 1.87 -14.81 5.59
CA ASP A 24 0.90 -13.75 5.40
C ASP A 24 1.63 -12.43 5.67
N ASP A 25 2.54 -12.08 4.76
CA ASP A 25 2.94 -10.70 4.45
C ASP A 25 1.72 -9.86 3.98
N GLU A 26 0.54 -10.00 4.60
CA GLU A 26 -0.61 -9.15 4.34
C GLU A 26 -0.55 -7.94 5.27
N TYR A 27 0.43 -7.08 5.00
CA TYR A 27 0.45 -5.72 5.51
C TYR A 27 -0.92 -5.08 5.19
N PRO A 28 -1.62 -4.50 6.17
CA PRO A 28 -3.03 -4.16 6.00
C PRO A 28 -3.19 -3.08 4.92
N GLY A 29 -3.84 -3.45 3.82
CA GLY A 29 -4.65 -2.50 3.05
C GLY A 29 -4.05 -1.96 1.75
N ARG A 30 -2.84 -2.34 1.33
CA ARG A 30 -2.39 -1.92 -0.01
C ARG A 30 -3.15 -2.66 -1.13
N GLY A 31 -3.38 -3.96 -0.97
CA GLY A 31 -4.10 -4.77 -1.97
C GLY A 31 -5.60 -4.47 -2.05
N ASP A 32 -6.23 -4.13 -0.92
CA ASP A 32 -7.68 -3.91 -0.86
C ASP A 32 -8.08 -2.47 -1.17
N ARG A 33 -7.24 -1.48 -0.79
CA ARG A 33 -7.53 -0.04 -0.87
C ARG A 33 -6.24 0.75 -1.19
N PRO A 34 -5.63 0.53 -2.37
CA PRO A 34 -4.30 1.05 -2.68
C PRO A 34 -4.21 2.58 -2.56
N CYS A 35 -5.21 3.32 -3.04
CA CYS A 35 -5.19 4.77 -2.98
C CYS A 35 -5.29 5.31 -1.56
N ASP A 36 -6.11 4.71 -0.69
CA ASP A 36 -6.23 5.17 0.69
C ASP A 36 -4.94 5.02 1.47
N TYR A 37 -4.24 3.91 1.24
CA TYR A 37 -2.92 3.68 1.79
C TYR A 37 -1.96 4.79 1.36
N ASP A 38 -1.82 5.00 0.06
CA ASP A 38 -0.87 5.98 -0.49
C ASP A 38 -1.28 7.43 -0.10
N ARG A 39 -2.57 7.74 0.01
CA ARG A 39 -3.11 9.02 0.50
C ARG A 39 -2.76 9.26 1.96
N ALA A 40 -2.84 8.25 2.81
CA ALA A 40 -2.47 8.35 4.22
C ALA A 40 -0.96 8.58 4.36
N GLU A 41 -0.14 7.85 3.60
CA GLU A 41 1.32 8.01 3.58
C GLU A 41 1.73 9.41 3.11
N ALA A 42 1.16 9.88 1.99
CA ALA A 42 1.41 11.22 1.47
C ALA A 42 1.06 12.32 2.49
N ARG A 43 -0.04 12.17 3.24
CA ARG A 43 -0.40 13.11 4.30
C ARG A 43 0.55 13.04 5.50
N ALA A 44 1.00 11.84 5.88
CA ALA A 44 1.91 11.63 7.00
C ALA A 44 3.31 12.19 6.72
N ALA A 45 3.73 12.23 5.46
CA ALA A 45 5.02 12.79 5.05
C ALA A 45 5.15 14.29 5.35
N MET A 46 4.05 15.03 5.48
CA MET A 46 4.01 16.47 5.77
C MET A 46 4.93 17.31 4.84
N VAL A 47 5.12 16.86 3.60
CA VAL A 47 5.94 17.56 2.60
C VAL A 47 5.09 18.60 1.90
N ILE A 48 5.49 19.87 1.96
CA ILE A 48 4.78 20.94 1.26
C ILE A 48 4.87 20.71 -0.26
N GLY A 49 3.72 20.67 -0.92
CA GLY A 49 3.63 20.50 -2.37
C GLY A 49 3.83 19.07 -2.86
N ASN A 50 3.84 18.07 -1.96
CA ASN A 50 3.74 16.69 -2.43
C ASN A 50 2.37 16.42 -3.04
N TYR A 51 2.35 15.45 -3.94
CA TYR A 51 1.13 14.93 -4.51
C TYR A 51 0.38 14.09 -3.46
N ILE A 52 -0.92 14.36 -3.31
CA ILE A 52 -1.83 13.56 -2.50
C ILE A 52 -2.87 12.98 -3.48
N PRO A 53 -2.92 11.65 -3.66
CA PRO A 53 -3.79 11.04 -4.65
C PRO A 53 -5.27 11.23 -4.30
N GLN A 54 -6.09 11.33 -5.34
CA GLN A 54 -7.54 11.41 -5.25
C GLN A 54 -8.15 10.01 -5.24
N CYS A 55 -8.85 9.64 -4.17
CA CYS A 55 -9.42 8.29 -4.03
C CYS A 55 -10.94 8.32 -4.14
N ASP A 56 -11.52 7.24 -4.65
CA ASP A 56 -12.96 7.00 -4.62
C ASP A 56 -13.43 6.53 -3.22
N GLU A 57 -14.70 6.19 -3.09
CA GLU A 57 -15.28 5.74 -1.81
C GLU A 57 -14.79 4.34 -1.39
N ASN A 58 -14.40 3.51 -2.38
CA ASN A 58 -13.93 2.15 -2.17
C ASN A 58 -12.45 2.11 -1.76
N GLY A 59 -11.69 3.19 -1.99
CA GLY A 59 -10.27 3.27 -1.68
C GLY A 59 -9.36 2.98 -2.86
N TYR A 60 -9.90 2.96 -4.07
CA TYR A 60 -9.14 2.93 -5.31
C TYR A 60 -8.88 4.34 -5.83
N TYR A 61 -7.99 4.45 -6.79
CA TYR A 61 -7.70 5.71 -7.44
C TYR A 61 -8.90 6.18 -8.26
N GLN A 62 -9.26 7.47 -8.14
CA GLN A 62 -10.20 8.08 -9.08
C GLN A 62 -9.60 8.04 -10.48
N LYS A 63 -10.45 7.81 -11.49
CA LYS A 63 -9.97 7.76 -12.87
C LYS A 63 -9.28 9.04 -13.33
N PHE A 64 -9.65 10.19 -12.78
CA PHE A 64 -9.02 11.47 -13.05
C PHE A 64 -8.19 11.91 -11.85
N GLN A 65 -6.87 11.96 -12.01
CA GLN A 65 -5.92 12.41 -10.99
C GLN A 65 -5.36 13.77 -11.37
N CYS A 66 -5.12 14.62 -10.37
CA CYS A 66 -4.52 15.94 -10.56
C CYS A 66 -3.41 16.21 -9.55
N ILE A 67 -2.26 16.63 -10.05
CA ILE A 67 -1.10 17.03 -9.26
C ILE A 67 -1.24 18.51 -8.91
N ASN A 68 -1.76 18.80 -7.71
CA ASN A 68 -2.04 20.17 -7.27
C ASN A 68 -0.81 21.10 -7.26
N SER A 69 0.40 20.55 -7.20
CA SER A 69 1.63 21.35 -7.11
C SER A 69 2.07 21.97 -8.44
N ASN A 70 1.77 21.34 -9.57
CA ASN A 70 2.11 21.83 -10.91
C ASN A 70 0.89 22.00 -11.85
N GLY A 71 -0.29 21.53 -11.45
CA GLY A 71 -1.53 21.64 -12.20
C GLY A 71 -1.72 20.61 -13.30
N GLU A 72 -0.88 19.57 -13.37
CA GLU A 72 -1.00 18.52 -14.37
C GLU A 72 -2.04 17.48 -13.95
N CYS A 73 -2.92 17.10 -14.86
CA CYS A 73 -3.92 16.05 -14.64
C CYS A 73 -3.74 14.89 -15.63
N TYR A 74 -4.18 13.70 -15.23
CA TYR A 74 -4.04 12.48 -16.00
C TYR A 74 -5.15 11.48 -15.68
N CYS A 75 -5.40 10.57 -16.62
CA CYS A 75 -6.23 9.41 -16.36
C CYS A 75 -5.41 8.31 -15.67
N ALA A 76 -5.92 7.76 -14.59
CA ALA A 76 -5.36 6.64 -13.86
C ALA A 76 -6.29 5.41 -13.92
N ASP A 77 -5.73 4.22 -13.77
CA ASP A 77 -6.53 3.03 -13.46
C ASP A 77 -6.83 2.90 -11.95
N ALA A 78 -7.43 1.78 -11.54
CA ALA A 78 -7.83 1.56 -10.15
C ALA A 78 -6.63 1.43 -9.18
N ASP A 79 -5.47 1.01 -9.69
CA ASP A 79 -4.23 0.83 -8.93
C ASP A 79 -3.37 2.11 -8.91
N GLY A 80 -3.73 3.10 -9.74
CA GLY A 80 -3.11 4.42 -9.79
C GLY A 80 -2.11 4.59 -10.93
N ASP A 81 -2.02 3.63 -11.85
CA ASP A 81 -1.09 3.71 -12.98
C ASP A 81 -1.55 4.76 -13.98
N TYR A 82 -0.59 5.55 -14.47
CA TYR A 82 -0.82 6.56 -15.50
C TYR A 82 -1.24 5.91 -16.82
N LEU A 83 -2.38 6.36 -17.37
CA LEU A 83 -2.89 5.91 -18.67
C LEU A 83 -2.62 6.96 -19.76
N LYS A 84 -3.05 8.21 -19.55
CA LYS A 84 -2.91 9.31 -20.51
C LYS A 84 -3.03 10.66 -19.82
N ALA A 85 -2.51 11.72 -20.46
CA ALA A 85 -2.77 13.09 -20.01
C ALA A 85 -4.27 13.39 -20.16
N ALA A 86 -4.80 14.18 -19.23
CA ALA A 86 -6.18 14.60 -19.25
C ALA A 86 -6.27 16.08 -18.87
N GLU A 87 -7.10 16.82 -19.58
CA GLU A 87 -7.41 18.21 -19.22
C GLU A 87 -8.73 18.29 -18.45
N GLU A 88 -9.63 17.34 -18.67
CA GLU A 88 -10.97 17.29 -18.09
C GLU A 88 -11.34 15.88 -17.59
N PRO A 89 -12.16 15.76 -16.53
CA PRO A 89 -12.49 14.47 -15.91
C PRO A 89 -13.29 13.52 -16.81
N GLU A 90 -14.09 14.06 -17.74
CA GLU A 90 -14.92 13.30 -18.68
C GLU A 90 -14.11 12.53 -19.73
N GLU A 91 -12.83 12.88 -19.94
CA GLU A 91 -11.95 12.15 -20.85
C GLU A 91 -11.55 10.76 -20.32
N CYS A 92 -11.72 10.52 -19.01
CA CYS A 92 -11.31 9.30 -18.33
C CYS A 92 -12.44 8.29 -18.14
N GLU A 93 -13.65 8.54 -18.67
CA GLU A 93 -14.79 7.62 -18.54
C GLU A 93 -14.66 6.34 -19.37
#